data_AF-A0A3E0PZF4-F1
#
_entry.id   AF-A0A3E0PZF4-F1
#
_cell.length_a   1.000
_cell.length_b   1.000
_cell.length_c   1.000
_cell.angle_alpha   90.00
_cell.angle_beta   90.00
_cell.angle_gamma   90.00
#
_symmetry.space_group_name_H-M   'P 1'
#
loop_
_entity.id
_entity.type
_entity.pdbx_description
1 polymer ?
#
loop_
_entity_poly.entity_id
_entity_poly.type
_entity_poly.pdbx_seq_one_letter_code
_entity_poly.pdbx_strand_id
1 'polypeptide(L)'
;MNESNRRNPPVEPIVRAIFDHCVKLRRFAFERFANQCRRSVSRNIGRDLPETTRRGHKGVQFALAACAVATVLLFSVAAAAQENEPETPAEETTPPAETTTDETEYAGEKITKEERKSWERQHRTKFTNALRKLDTAEIDLGVRYHLYGLTMEEYRDELPELVRDFLDELKSPVVSAESREYANQEAVEVAQELLDQPPEVRINVCILVASLNVENAGPRGEPAVPYIPAIDFHSAVLNDPDQLVACKIWAAIGMGRIGRDAQPNVTQRSQIANSLAGALAAPDAAGDEHMWYRMRLVEAMGNCGLTHNVTRQPVVIDGLMRALADPEEHFVVRATAARSIPQLPLGPGTEIPLICYEIGRLTNQMTQARNQNLKAPYWKYCYLLVYSSFRPQLKEEQDKGWGLLNQTQQAQLRQHAPVVNSLFDVILPVVNSVTESVQPQATPAPLLEGLGDWIQNNVPKNWKVTPESNELKRPTEDEEATMADAGGADSGAGVETGAAPSGNTSTGE
;
A
#
# COMPACT_ATOMS: atom_id res chain seq x y z
N MET A 1 9.12 2.82 -43.01
CA MET A 1 7.65 2.94 -42.94
C MET A 1 7.05 1.55 -42.94
N ASN A 2 6.76 1.02 -41.75
CA ASN A 2 5.72 0.04 -41.43
C ASN A 2 5.84 -0.30 -39.94
N GLU A 3 5.34 0.63 -39.12
CA GLU A 3 4.96 0.39 -37.73
C GLU A 3 3.44 0.27 -37.69
N SER A 4 2.91 -0.95 -37.58
CA SER A 4 1.56 -1.19 -37.05
C SER A 4 1.31 -2.69 -36.87
N ASN A 5 1.51 -3.17 -35.64
CA ASN A 5 0.63 -4.13 -34.95
C ASN A 5 1.37 -4.71 -33.74
N ARG A 6 1.28 -4.01 -32.60
CA ARG A 6 1.35 -4.65 -31.28
C ARG A 6 -0.01 -4.44 -30.65
N ARG A 7 -0.86 -5.46 -30.69
CA ARG A 7 -2.13 -5.48 -29.93
C ARG A 7 -1.79 -6.01 -28.54
N ASN A 8 -2.07 -5.20 -27.52
CA ASN A 8 -2.01 -5.65 -26.12
C ASN A 8 -3.16 -6.64 -25.86
N PRO A 9 -2.95 -7.72 -25.09
CA PRO A 9 -4.01 -8.63 -24.69
C PRO A 9 -5.00 -7.96 -23.72
N PRO A 10 -6.25 -8.46 -23.61
CA PRO A 10 -7.29 -7.88 -22.78
C PRO A 10 -6.93 -7.99 -21.28
N VAL A 11 -6.86 -6.83 -20.62
CA VAL A 11 -6.40 -6.61 -19.23
C VAL A 11 -7.43 -7.08 -18.17
N GLU A 12 -8.69 -7.31 -18.55
CA GLU A 12 -9.80 -7.57 -17.62
C GLU A 12 -9.68 -8.83 -16.75
N PRO A 13 -9.28 -10.02 -17.26
CA PRO A 13 -9.26 -11.25 -16.44
C PRO A 13 -8.19 -11.19 -15.34
N ILE A 14 -7.04 -10.59 -15.65
CA ILE A 14 -5.90 -10.43 -14.73
C ILE A 14 -6.22 -9.40 -13.66
N VAL A 15 -6.82 -8.26 -14.04
CA VAL A 15 -7.27 -7.25 -13.07
C VAL A 15 -8.35 -7.81 -12.14
N ARG A 16 -9.26 -8.65 -12.65
CA ARG A 16 -10.27 -9.33 -11.83
C ARG A 16 -9.66 -10.33 -10.85
N ALA A 17 -8.69 -11.14 -11.29
CA ALA A 17 -7.99 -12.08 -10.42
C ALA A 17 -7.17 -11.37 -9.31
N ILE A 18 -6.49 -10.26 -9.65
CA ILE A 18 -5.78 -9.42 -8.69
C ILE A 18 -6.77 -8.77 -7.72
N PHE A 19 -7.90 -8.25 -8.20
CA PHE A 19 -8.95 -7.66 -7.37
C PHE A 19 -9.53 -8.68 -6.39
N ASP A 20 -9.89 -9.88 -6.86
CA ASP A 20 -10.43 -10.96 -6.02
C ASP A 20 -9.40 -11.43 -4.98
N HIS A 21 -8.12 -11.52 -5.36
CA HIS A 21 -7.03 -11.83 -4.44
C HIS A 21 -6.84 -10.73 -3.39
N CYS A 22 -6.89 -9.45 -3.78
CA CYS A 22 -6.85 -8.30 -2.87
C CYS A 22 -8.07 -8.25 -1.93
N VAL A 23 -9.26 -8.59 -2.41
CA VAL A 23 -10.48 -8.69 -1.58
C VAL A 23 -10.34 -9.81 -0.55
N LYS A 24 -9.82 -10.98 -0.95
CA LYS A 24 -9.53 -12.10 -0.04
C LYS A 24 -8.47 -11.72 1.02
N LEU A 25 -7.39 -11.07 0.62
CA LEU A 25 -6.36 -10.55 1.53
C LEU A 25 -6.89 -9.49 2.49
N ARG A 26 -7.78 -8.61 2.03
CA ARG A 26 -8.42 -7.56 2.84
C ARG A 26 -9.39 -8.16 3.86
N ARG A 27 -10.18 -9.15 3.44
CA ARG A 27 -11.04 -9.95 4.35
C ARG A 27 -10.20 -10.65 5.41
N PHE A 28 -9.07 -11.24 5.02
CA PHE A 28 -8.15 -11.89 5.94
C PHE A 28 -7.50 -10.92 6.96
N ALA A 29 -7.05 -9.75 6.51
CA ALA A 29 -6.51 -8.71 7.39
C ALA A 29 -7.56 -8.23 8.40
N PHE A 30 -8.81 -8.05 7.95
CA PHE A 30 -9.93 -7.69 8.81
C PHE A 30 -10.29 -8.80 9.81
N GLU A 31 -10.33 -10.08 9.39
CA GLU A 31 -10.57 -11.23 10.27
C GLU A 31 -9.45 -11.37 11.32
N ARG A 32 -8.19 -11.10 10.95
CA ARG A 32 -7.06 -11.08 11.88
C ARG A 32 -7.19 -9.96 12.91
N PHE A 33 -7.57 -8.76 12.48
CA PHE A 33 -7.84 -7.62 13.37
C PHE A 33 -9.01 -7.93 14.32
N ALA A 34 -10.13 -8.46 13.81
CA ALA A 34 -11.28 -8.85 14.60
C ALA A 34 -10.94 -9.94 15.63
N ASN A 35 -10.14 -10.94 15.25
CA ASN A 35 -9.67 -11.98 16.16
C ASN A 35 -8.69 -11.44 17.22
N GLN A 36 -7.85 -10.47 16.87
CA GLN A 36 -6.96 -9.78 17.82
C GLN A 36 -7.78 -8.97 18.84
N CYS A 37 -8.79 -8.23 18.40
CA CYS A 37 -9.73 -7.55 19.29
C CYS A 37 -10.47 -8.53 20.22
N ARG A 38 -10.97 -9.66 19.68
CA ARG A 38 -11.65 -10.71 20.46
C ARG A 38 -10.73 -11.32 21.53
N ARG A 39 -9.45 -11.57 21.19
CA ARG A 39 -8.44 -12.10 22.14
C ARG A 39 -8.05 -11.09 23.22
N SER A 40 -7.95 -9.81 22.89
CA SER A 40 -7.68 -8.73 23.88
C SER A 40 -8.85 -8.56 24.85
N VAL A 41 -10.09 -8.65 24.36
CA VAL A 41 -11.29 -8.63 25.22
C VAL A 41 -11.34 -9.85 26.13
N SER A 42 -11.06 -11.05 25.59
CA SER A 42 -11.09 -12.30 26.39
C SER A 42 -10.02 -12.33 27.49
N ARG A 43 -8.85 -11.72 27.28
CA ARG A 43 -7.79 -11.61 28.29
C ARG A 43 -8.12 -10.66 29.44
N ASN A 44 -8.92 -9.62 29.19
CA ASN A 44 -9.29 -8.65 30.22
C ASN A 44 -10.48 -9.08 31.08
N ILE A 45 -11.21 -10.13 30.69
CA ILE A 45 -12.35 -10.68 31.44
C ILE A 45 -11.90 -11.59 32.61
N GLY A 46 -10.64 -12.04 32.61
CA GLY A 46 -10.07 -12.91 33.66
C GLY A 46 -9.50 -12.21 34.88
N ARG A 47 -9.69 -10.90 35.05
CA ARG A 47 -9.23 -10.16 36.25
C ARG A 47 -10.44 -9.52 36.94
N ASP A 48 -10.58 -9.80 38.23
CA ASP A 48 -11.62 -9.26 39.10
C ASP A 48 -11.61 -7.73 39.08
N LEU A 49 -12.54 -7.14 38.32
CA LEU A 49 -12.77 -5.70 38.27
C LEU A 49 -14.05 -5.36 39.05
N PRO A 50 -14.04 -4.27 39.85
CA PRO A 50 -15.20 -3.84 40.64
C PRO A 50 -16.42 -3.51 39.76
N GLU A 51 -17.62 -3.80 40.26
CA GLU A 51 -18.91 -3.75 39.53
C GLU A 51 -19.22 -2.40 38.86
N THR A 52 -18.67 -1.29 39.37
CA THR A 52 -18.83 0.05 38.79
C THR A 52 -18.15 0.19 37.43
N THR A 53 -17.03 -0.51 37.21
CA THR A 53 -16.30 -0.55 35.92
C THR A 53 -17.02 -1.42 34.88
N ARG A 54 -17.83 -2.38 35.34
CA ARG A 54 -18.57 -3.33 34.49
C ARG A 54 -19.69 -2.67 33.68
N ARG A 55 -20.29 -1.57 34.19
CA ARG A 55 -21.35 -0.84 33.46
C ARG A 55 -20.80 0.06 32.36
N GLY A 56 -19.66 0.71 32.57
CA GLY A 56 -18.97 1.49 31.52
C GLY A 56 -18.47 0.63 30.37
N HIS A 57 -17.94 -0.57 30.67
CA HIS A 57 -17.46 -1.50 29.65
C HIS A 57 -18.58 -2.08 28.76
N LYS A 58 -19.79 -2.28 29.30
CA LYS A 58 -20.94 -2.76 28.51
C LYS A 58 -21.42 -1.73 27.48
N GLY A 59 -21.29 -0.43 27.77
CA GLY A 59 -21.61 0.65 26.82
C GLY A 59 -20.63 0.69 25.63
N VAL A 60 -19.33 0.55 25.91
CA VAL A 60 -18.29 0.48 24.86
C VAL A 60 -18.40 -0.80 24.01
N GLN A 61 -18.80 -1.92 24.63
CA GLN A 61 -19.06 -3.18 23.94
C GLN A 61 -20.27 -3.10 23.00
N PHE A 62 -21.35 -2.42 23.42
CA PHE A 62 -22.51 -2.18 22.55
C PHE A 62 -22.17 -1.27 21.39
N ALA A 63 -21.36 -0.22 21.60
CA ALA A 63 -20.93 0.69 20.54
C ALA A 63 -20.03 0.00 19.49
N LEU A 64 -19.10 -0.86 19.93
CA LEU A 64 -18.22 -1.63 19.04
C LEU A 64 -18.97 -2.73 18.27
N ALA A 65 -19.91 -3.42 18.92
CA ALA A 65 -20.76 -4.41 18.25
C ALA A 65 -21.73 -3.74 17.26
N ALA A 66 -22.30 -2.60 17.61
CA ALA A 66 -23.15 -1.81 16.71
C ALA A 66 -22.36 -1.27 15.50
N CYS A 67 -21.12 -0.81 15.68
CA CYS A 67 -20.25 -0.41 14.57
C CYS A 67 -19.92 -1.59 13.65
N ALA A 68 -19.62 -2.77 14.20
CA ALA A 68 -19.34 -3.96 13.40
C ALA A 68 -20.55 -4.42 12.59
N VAL A 69 -21.76 -4.40 13.19
CA VAL A 69 -23.02 -4.77 12.50
C VAL A 69 -23.44 -3.72 11.47
N ALA A 70 -23.28 -2.43 11.76
CA ALA A 70 -23.54 -1.35 10.80
C ALA A 70 -22.58 -1.41 9.60
N THR A 71 -21.32 -1.80 9.83
CA THR A 71 -20.33 -2.00 8.77
C THR A 71 -20.73 -3.19 7.88
N VAL A 72 -21.15 -4.32 8.46
CA VAL A 72 -21.65 -5.48 7.69
C VAL A 72 -22.91 -5.14 6.88
N LEU A 73 -23.85 -4.38 7.44
CA LEU A 73 -25.09 -4.00 6.75
C LEU A 73 -24.86 -2.98 5.62
N LEU A 74 -23.93 -2.03 5.78
CA LEU A 74 -23.57 -1.08 4.72
C LEU A 74 -22.89 -1.75 3.51
N PHE A 75 -22.22 -2.90 3.71
CA PHE A 75 -21.58 -3.64 2.62
C PHE A 75 -22.49 -4.69 1.95
N SER A 76 -23.52 -5.20 2.65
CA SER A 76 -24.52 -6.09 2.04
C SER A 76 -25.50 -5.36 1.11
N VAL A 77 -25.77 -4.07 1.35
CA VAL A 77 -26.68 -3.27 0.49
C VAL A 77 -26.00 -2.85 -0.82
N ALA A 78 -24.66 -2.72 -0.84
CA ALA A 78 -23.92 -2.43 -2.07
C ALA A 78 -23.89 -3.62 -3.06
N ALA A 79 -24.02 -4.86 -2.56
CA ALA A 79 -24.10 -6.06 -3.40
C ALA A 79 -25.50 -6.31 -3.97
N ALA A 80 -26.54 -5.73 -3.38
CA ALA A 80 -27.94 -5.91 -3.81
C ALA A 80 -28.45 -4.79 -4.75
N ALA A 81 -27.68 -3.71 -4.94
CA ALA A 81 -28.10 -2.56 -5.74
C ALA A 81 -27.78 -2.65 -7.24
N GLN A 82 -27.37 -3.83 -7.74
CA GLN A 82 -26.92 -4.03 -9.12
C GLN A 82 -27.76 -5.08 -9.89
N GLU A 83 -29.04 -5.26 -9.53
CA GLU A 83 -29.94 -6.26 -10.16
C GLU A 83 -31.08 -5.66 -11.01
N ASN A 84 -31.04 -4.38 -11.40
CA ASN A 84 -32.03 -3.82 -12.32
C ASN A 84 -31.36 -3.15 -13.52
N GLU A 85 -31.01 -3.94 -14.54
CA GLU A 85 -30.87 -3.46 -15.92
C GLU A 85 -32.15 -3.79 -16.72
N PRO A 86 -32.65 -2.86 -17.54
CA PRO A 86 -33.82 -3.08 -18.38
C PRO A 86 -33.48 -3.89 -19.65
N GLU A 87 -34.51 -4.56 -20.17
CA GLU A 87 -34.51 -5.53 -21.26
C GLU A 87 -33.76 -5.10 -22.54
N THR A 88 -32.96 -6.05 -23.05
CA THR A 88 -32.27 -6.12 -24.35
C THR A 88 -33.16 -5.80 -25.57
N PRO A 89 -32.59 -5.17 -26.61
CA PRO A 89 -32.99 -5.47 -27.99
C PRO A 89 -31.85 -6.09 -28.82
N ALA A 90 -32.23 -7.18 -29.50
CA ALA A 90 -31.71 -7.77 -30.73
C ALA A 90 -30.20 -8.14 -30.84
N GLU A 91 -30.02 -9.46 -30.90
CA GLU A 91 -28.83 -10.23 -31.28
C GLU A 91 -28.17 -9.72 -32.58
N GLU A 92 -27.01 -9.07 -32.46
CA GLU A 92 -26.06 -8.88 -33.55
C GLU A 92 -24.94 -9.92 -33.34
N THR A 93 -24.90 -10.94 -34.22
CA THR A 93 -23.95 -12.04 -34.14
C THR A 93 -22.53 -11.54 -34.42
N THR A 94 -21.79 -11.21 -33.35
CA THR A 94 -20.35 -11.00 -33.41
C THR A 94 -19.65 -12.35 -33.61
N PRO A 95 -18.68 -12.48 -34.54
CA PRO A 95 -17.89 -13.70 -34.68
C PRO A 95 -17.14 -13.99 -33.36
N PRO A 96 -16.96 -15.28 -33.00
CA PRO A 96 -16.20 -15.64 -31.80
C PRO A 96 -14.81 -15.01 -31.87
N ALA A 97 -14.47 -14.25 -30.84
CA ALA A 97 -13.12 -13.73 -30.67
C ALA A 97 -12.17 -14.92 -30.66
N GLU A 98 -11.28 -14.99 -31.66
CA GLU A 98 -10.14 -15.88 -31.64
C GLU A 98 -9.31 -15.55 -30.39
N THR A 99 -9.43 -16.39 -29.37
CA THR A 99 -8.43 -16.48 -28.31
C THR A 99 -7.15 -16.97 -28.96
N THR A 100 -6.32 -16.02 -29.40
CA THR A 100 -4.90 -16.28 -29.63
C THR A 100 -4.29 -16.55 -28.26
N THR A 101 -4.35 -17.81 -27.82
CA THR A 101 -3.43 -18.35 -26.82
C THR A 101 -2.05 -18.32 -27.45
N ASP A 102 -1.37 -17.19 -27.29
CA ASP A 102 0.07 -17.14 -27.43
C ASP A 102 0.60 -18.04 -26.30
N GLU A 103 0.71 -19.34 -26.58
CA GLU A 103 1.36 -20.32 -25.72
C GLU A 103 2.84 -19.94 -25.68
N THR A 104 3.17 -18.89 -24.93
CA THR A 104 4.55 -18.71 -24.47
C THR A 104 4.88 -19.98 -23.70
N GLU A 105 5.73 -20.81 -24.29
CA GLU A 105 6.22 -22.07 -23.75
C GLU A 105 6.95 -21.75 -22.43
N TYR A 106 6.21 -21.75 -21.32
CA TYR A 106 6.79 -21.65 -20.00
C TYR A 106 7.65 -22.88 -19.75
N ALA A 107 8.73 -22.71 -18.97
CA ALA A 107 9.51 -23.85 -18.52
C ALA A 107 8.59 -24.84 -17.81
N GLY A 108 8.65 -26.11 -18.21
CA GLY A 108 7.79 -27.16 -17.67
C GLY A 108 8.00 -27.42 -16.18
N GLU A 109 7.14 -28.29 -15.63
CA GLU A 109 7.20 -28.71 -14.22
C GLU A 109 8.61 -29.21 -13.87
N LYS A 110 9.13 -28.75 -12.73
CA LYS A 110 10.50 -29.11 -12.28
C LYS A 110 10.55 -30.46 -11.58
N ILE A 111 9.41 -30.97 -11.11
CA ILE A 111 9.27 -32.29 -10.48
C ILE A 111 7.92 -32.91 -10.85
N THR A 112 7.89 -34.24 -10.89
CA THR A 112 6.66 -35.01 -11.11
C THR A 112 5.90 -35.27 -9.81
N LYS A 113 4.62 -35.62 -9.95
CA LYS A 113 3.75 -36.04 -8.84
C LYS A 113 4.27 -37.26 -8.09
N GLU A 114 4.83 -38.22 -8.81
CA GLU A 114 5.41 -39.43 -8.24
C GLU A 114 6.64 -39.11 -7.39
N GLU A 115 7.51 -38.25 -7.90
CA GLU A 115 8.69 -37.77 -7.16
C GLU A 115 8.28 -37.02 -5.90
N ARG A 116 7.33 -36.08 -5.99
CA ARG A 116 6.83 -35.33 -4.83
C ARG A 116 6.23 -36.25 -3.78
N LYS A 117 5.35 -37.17 -4.17
CA LYS A 117 4.76 -38.15 -3.24
C LYS A 117 5.80 -39.07 -2.63
N SER A 118 6.81 -39.45 -3.41
CA SER A 118 7.94 -40.26 -2.91
C SER A 118 8.71 -39.49 -1.84
N TRP A 119 9.03 -38.23 -2.10
CA TRP A 119 9.69 -37.34 -1.15
C TRP A 119 8.84 -37.11 0.11
N GLU A 120 7.55 -36.84 -0.02
CA GLU A 120 6.65 -36.65 1.13
C GLU A 120 6.62 -37.86 2.07
N ARG A 121 6.68 -39.07 1.50
CA ARG A 121 6.71 -40.32 2.27
C ARG A 121 8.07 -40.60 2.90
N GLN A 122 9.17 -40.32 2.19
CA GLN A 122 10.50 -40.78 2.57
C GLN A 122 11.36 -39.72 3.27
N HIS A 123 11.18 -38.45 2.92
CA HIS A 123 12.07 -37.36 3.26
C HIS A 123 11.42 -36.23 4.04
N ARG A 124 10.08 -36.06 4.03
CA ARG A 124 9.45 -34.95 4.78
C ARG A 124 9.82 -34.94 6.27
N THR A 125 9.72 -36.07 6.94
CA THR A 125 10.13 -36.20 8.36
C THR A 125 11.63 -35.96 8.54
N LYS A 126 12.45 -36.35 7.55
CA LYS A 126 13.89 -36.09 7.57
C LYS A 126 14.19 -34.60 7.43
N PHE A 127 13.54 -33.90 6.52
CA PHE A 127 13.60 -32.45 6.36
C PHE A 127 13.22 -31.72 7.65
N THR A 128 12.09 -32.05 8.27
CA THR A 128 11.72 -31.44 9.57
C THR A 128 12.76 -31.72 10.66
N ASN A 129 13.39 -32.90 10.67
CA ASN A 129 14.47 -33.22 11.61
C ASN A 129 15.79 -32.52 11.25
N ALA A 130 16.07 -32.32 9.97
CA ALA A 130 17.22 -31.62 9.43
C ALA A 130 17.19 -30.15 9.84
N LEU A 131 16.03 -29.51 9.75
CA LEU A 131 15.80 -28.15 10.25
C LEU A 131 16.03 -27.98 11.77
N ARG A 132 15.98 -29.07 12.55
CA ARG A 132 16.27 -29.04 14.00
C ARG A 132 17.77 -29.15 14.30
N LYS A 133 18.54 -29.77 13.41
CA LYS A 133 19.93 -30.21 13.67
C LYS A 133 20.95 -29.67 12.69
N LEU A 134 20.54 -28.83 11.74
CA LEU A 134 21.34 -28.35 10.62
C LEU A 134 21.95 -29.52 9.83
N ASP A 135 21.12 -30.26 9.10
CA ASP A 135 21.56 -31.20 8.07
C ASP A 135 21.32 -30.57 6.69
N THR A 136 22.37 -29.97 6.13
CA THR A 136 22.28 -29.13 4.93
C THR A 136 21.77 -29.92 3.72
N ALA A 137 22.18 -31.17 3.55
CA ALA A 137 21.77 -31.98 2.39
C ALA A 137 20.27 -32.29 2.38
N GLU A 138 19.69 -32.63 3.52
CA GLU A 138 18.23 -32.84 3.62
C GLU A 138 17.46 -31.52 3.61
N ILE A 139 18.07 -30.40 4.05
CA ILE A 139 17.49 -29.05 3.88
C ILE A 139 17.44 -28.67 2.40
N ASP A 140 18.55 -28.79 1.66
CA ASP A 140 18.63 -28.51 0.22
C ASP A 140 17.54 -29.27 -0.53
N LEU A 141 17.48 -30.59 -0.28
CA LEU A 141 16.49 -31.46 -0.88
C LEU A 141 15.07 -31.02 -0.52
N GLY A 142 14.79 -30.73 0.76
CA GLY A 142 13.45 -30.35 1.18
C GLY A 142 12.99 -29.01 0.62
N VAL A 143 13.86 -28.00 0.62
CA VAL A 143 13.56 -26.68 0.04
C VAL A 143 13.26 -26.80 -1.44
N ARG A 144 14.07 -27.54 -2.21
CA ARG A 144 13.83 -27.76 -3.64
C ARG A 144 12.49 -28.42 -3.89
N TYR A 145 12.14 -29.49 -3.17
CA TYR A 145 10.86 -30.17 -3.37
C TYR A 145 9.66 -29.30 -2.98
N HIS A 146 9.78 -28.47 -1.95
CA HIS A 146 8.74 -27.50 -1.61
C HIS A 146 8.53 -26.46 -2.72
N LEU A 147 9.61 -25.86 -3.21
CA LEU A 147 9.53 -24.77 -4.20
C LEU A 147 9.23 -25.30 -5.62
N TYR A 148 9.86 -26.38 -6.06
CA TYR A 148 9.53 -27.02 -7.34
C TYR A 148 8.11 -27.58 -7.35
N GLY A 149 7.57 -27.96 -6.20
CA GLY A 149 6.16 -28.31 -6.06
C GLY A 149 5.19 -27.19 -6.44
N LEU A 150 5.64 -25.92 -6.48
CA LEU A 150 4.84 -24.78 -6.97
C LEU A 150 4.70 -24.79 -8.50
N THR A 151 5.57 -25.50 -9.22
CA THR A 151 5.53 -25.55 -10.70
C THR A 151 4.53 -26.57 -11.25
N MET A 152 4.01 -27.44 -10.39
CA MET A 152 3.10 -28.51 -10.77
C MET A 152 1.69 -27.98 -11.03
N GLU A 153 1.12 -28.35 -12.17
CA GLU A 153 -0.17 -27.86 -12.65
C GLU A 153 -1.33 -28.21 -11.71
N GLU A 154 -1.27 -29.39 -11.08
CA GLU A 154 -2.32 -29.84 -10.16
C GLU A 154 -2.42 -29.03 -8.86
N TYR A 155 -1.38 -28.26 -8.50
CA TYR A 155 -1.37 -27.44 -7.30
C TYR A 155 -1.61 -25.95 -7.58
N ARG A 156 -1.99 -25.56 -8.81
CA ARG A 156 -2.22 -24.15 -9.17
C ARG A 156 -3.21 -23.43 -8.24
N ASP A 157 -4.27 -24.12 -7.84
CA ASP A 157 -5.28 -23.58 -6.93
C ASP A 157 -4.84 -23.56 -5.45
N GLU A 158 -3.77 -24.30 -5.11
CA GLU A 158 -3.25 -24.50 -3.75
C GLU A 158 -1.89 -23.81 -3.54
N LEU A 159 -1.38 -23.04 -4.50
CA LEU A 159 -0.07 -22.37 -4.39
C LEU A 159 0.06 -21.52 -3.12
N PRO A 160 -0.95 -20.70 -2.72
CA PRO A 160 -0.86 -19.93 -1.49
C PRO A 160 -0.70 -20.81 -0.24
N GLU A 161 -1.39 -21.96 -0.20
CA GLU A 161 -1.29 -22.95 0.86
C GLU A 161 0.12 -23.57 0.89
N LEU A 162 0.68 -23.93 -0.27
CA LEU A 162 2.03 -24.49 -0.35
C LEU A 162 3.10 -23.51 0.15
N VAL A 163 3.01 -22.24 -0.24
CA VAL A 163 3.89 -21.18 0.25
C VAL A 163 3.75 -21.02 1.76
N ARG A 164 2.51 -20.97 2.27
CA ARG A 164 2.24 -20.85 3.70
C ARG A 164 2.81 -22.03 4.48
N ASP A 165 2.57 -23.25 4.02
CA ASP A 165 2.99 -24.46 4.70
C ASP A 165 4.52 -24.53 4.81
N PHE A 166 5.25 -24.19 3.74
CA PHE A 166 6.71 -24.07 3.81
C PHE A 166 7.16 -22.99 4.80
N LEU A 167 6.57 -21.79 4.74
CA LEU A 167 6.89 -20.71 5.68
C LEU A 167 6.59 -21.08 7.14
N ASP A 168 5.52 -21.85 7.39
CA ASP A 168 5.14 -22.27 8.73
C ASP A 168 6.07 -23.37 9.27
N GLU A 169 6.59 -24.25 8.40
CA GLU A 169 7.67 -25.18 8.75
C GLU A 169 8.93 -24.41 9.19
N LEU A 170 9.34 -23.36 8.47
CA LEU A 170 10.50 -22.51 8.85
C LEU A 170 10.28 -21.69 10.12
N LYS A 171 9.03 -21.27 10.38
CA LYS A 171 8.66 -20.53 11.61
C LYS A 171 8.56 -21.44 12.84
N SER A 172 8.59 -22.75 12.66
CA SER A 172 8.42 -23.68 13.77
C SER A 172 9.47 -23.43 14.87
N PRO A 173 9.09 -23.40 16.16
CA PRO A 173 10.01 -23.07 17.25
C PRO A 173 11.11 -24.12 17.48
N VAL A 174 10.99 -25.28 16.84
CA VAL A 174 12.01 -26.34 16.89
C VAL A 174 13.13 -26.14 15.86
N VAL A 175 12.95 -25.24 14.90
CA VAL A 175 13.95 -24.93 13.87
C VAL A 175 15.01 -24.01 14.46
N SER A 176 16.28 -24.42 14.39
CA SER A 176 17.38 -23.57 14.88
C SER A 176 17.55 -22.34 14.00
N ALA A 177 18.07 -21.24 14.56
CA ALA A 177 18.32 -20.02 13.80
C ALA A 177 19.27 -20.28 12.62
N GLU A 178 20.32 -21.07 12.82
CA GLU A 178 21.27 -21.47 11.77
C GLU A 178 20.60 -22.29 10.65
N SER A 179 19.72 -23.24 10.99
CA SER A 179 19.00 -24.02 9.97
C SER A 179 18.01 -23.16 9.20
N ARG A 180 17.37 -22.19 9.86
CA ARG A 180 16.47 -21.23 9.20
C ARG A 180 17.24 -20.33 8.25
N GLU A 181 18.39 -19.81 8.68
CA GLU A 181 19.27 -18.99 7.85
C GLU A 181 19.70 -19.75 6.58
N TYR A 182 20.16 -20.99 6.74
CA TYR A 182 20.56 -21.84 5.63
C TYR A 182 19.39 -22.18 4.71
N ALA A 183 18.23 -22.57 5.25
CA ALA A 183 17.04 -22.86 4.45
C ALA A 183 16.51 -21.62 3.71
N ASN A 184 16.60 -20.43 4.30
CA ASN A 184 16.26 -19.17 3.64
C ASN A 184 17.21 -18.89 2.46
N GLN A 185 18.51 -19.16 2.63
CA GLN A 185 19.49 -19.01 1.56
C GLN A 185 19.14 -19.89 0.36
N GLU A 186 18.98 -21.21 0.59
CA GLU A 186 18.60 -22.15 -0.47
C GLU A 186 17.24 -21.76 -1.09
N ALA A 187 16.28 -21.29 -0.28
CA ALA A 187 14.97 -20.88 -0.80
C ALA A 187 15.08 -19.68 -1.75
N VAL A 188 15.98 -18.73 -1.48
CA VAL A 188 16.24 -17.59 -2.37
C VAL A 188 16.95 -18.06 -3.65
N GLU A 189 17.91 -18.99 -3.55
CA GLU A 189 18.62 -19.53 -4.71
C GLU A 189 17.64 -20.28 -5.64
N VAL A 190 16.85 -21.21 -5.11
CA VAL A 190 15.85 -21.97 -5.88
C VAL A 190 14.76 -21.05 -6.43
N ALA A 191 14.35 -20.01 -5.68
CA ALA A 191 13.35 -19.05 -6.14
C ALA A 191 13.76 -18.33 -7.44
N GLN A 192 15.05 -18.08 -7.66
CA GLN A 192 15.52 -17.43 -8.88
C GLN A 192 15.24 -18.27 -10.13
N GLU A 193 15.34 -19.60 -10.02
CA GLU A 193 15.07 -20.53 -11.11
C GLU A 193 13.59 -20.60 -11.51
N LEU A 194 12.70 -20.03 -10.67
CA LEU A 194 11.25 -20.10 -10.85
C LEU A 194 10.65 -18.79 -11.35
N LEU A 195 11.47 -17.78 -11.64
CA LEU A 195 11.01 -16.49 -12.17
C LEU A 195 10.62 -16.55 -13.66
N ASP A 196 10.87 -17.67 -14.33
CA ASP A 196 10.49 -17.95 -15.73
C ASP A 196 9.18 -18.77 -15.87
N GLN A 197 8.62 -19.26 -14.76
CA GLN A 197 7.46 -20.16 -14.68
C GLN A 197 6.13 -19.45 -15.05
N PRO A 198 4.96 -20.11 -15.06
CA PRO A 198 3.69 -19.41 -15.25
C PRO A 198 3.45 -18.29 -14.22
N PRO A 199 2.66 -17.25 -14.54
CA PRO A 199 2.44 -16.07 -13.69
C PRO A 199 2.10 -16.38 -12.23
N GLU A 200 1.25 -17.39 -12.00
CA GLU A 200 0.79 -17.79 -10.68
C GLU A 200 1.96 -18.28 -9.81
N VAL A 201 2.91 -19.00 -10.42
CA VAL A 201 4.11 -19.52 -9.75
C VAL A 201 5.04 -18.36 -9.40
N ARG A 202 5.34 -17.49 -10.38
CA ARG A 202 6.23 -16.33 -10.18
C ARG A 202 5.76 -15.44 -9.03
N ILE A 203 4.46 -15.16 -8.97
CA ILE A 203 3.86 -14.33 -7.91
C ILE A 203 4.03 -15.01 -6.55
N ASN A 204 3.70 -16.30 -6.45
CA ASN A 204 3.81 -17.04 -5.18
C ASN A 204 5.26 -17.19 -4.70
N VAL A 205 6.22 -17.33 -5.62
CA VAL A 205 7.65 -17.32 -5.31
C VAL A 205 8.08 -15.95 -4.77
N CYS A 206 7.66 -14.85 -5.39
CA CYS A 206 7.93 -13.50 -4.87
C CYS A 206 7.29 -13.27 -3.49
N ILE A 207 6.07 -13.76 -3.25
CA ILE A 207 5.40 -13.74 -1.94
C ILE A 207 6.25 -14.49 -0.91
N LEU A 208 6.70 -15.70 -1.24
CA LEU A 208 7.52 -16.54 -0.38
C LEU A 208 8.79 -15.81 0.03
N VAL A 209 9.58 -15.33 -0.95
CA VAL A 209 10.86 -14.65 -0.68
C VAL A 209 10.64 -13.37 0.13
N ALA A 210 9.64 -12.57 -0.21
CA ALA A 210 9.28 -11.37 0.54
C ALA A 210 8.80 -11.68 1.97
N SER A 211 8.47 -12.94 2.27
CA SER A 211 7.97 -13.42 3.55
C SER A 211 9.01 -14.08 4.45
N LEU A 212 10.22 -14.36 3.94
CA LEU A 212 11.31 -15.01 4.70
C LEU A 212 11.76 -14.15 5.88
N ASN A 213 12.04 -14.81 7.01
CA ASN A 213 12.51 -14.17 8.24
C ASN A 213 13.65 -14.98 8.85
N VAL A 214 14.62 -14.30 9.46
CA VAL A 214 15.65 -14.91 10.29
C VAL A 214 15.17 -15.12 11.71
N GLU A 215 14.34 -14.21 12.21
CA GLU A 215 13.69 -14.30 13.51
C GLU A 215 12.18 -14.15 13.37
N ASN A 216 11.45 -15.01 14.09
CA ASN A 216 10.00 -14.94 14.12
C ASN A 216 9.52 -13.81 15.03
N ALA A 217 8.29 -13.33 14.79
CA ALA A 217 7.67 -12.37 15.68
C ALA A 217 7.60 -12.92 17.12
N GLY A 218 7.98 -12.09 18.08
CA GLY A 218 8.05 -12.46 19.49
C GLY A 218 6.67 -12.51 20.16
N PRO A 219 6.54 -13.24 21.29
CA PRO A 219 5.27 -13.39 21.99
C PRO A 219 4.77 -12.09 22.63
N ARG A 220 5.62 -11.07 22.76
CA ARG A 220 5.29 -9.77 23.36
C ARG A 220 5.07 -8.67 22.32
N GLY A 221 4.97 -9.06 21.05
CA GLY A 221 4.71 -8.14 19.94
C GLY A 221 5.96 -7.62 19.26
N GLU A 222 7.13 -8.20 19.52
CA GLU A 222 8.33 -7.92 18.73
C GLU A 222 8.08 -8.29 17.25
N PRO A 223 8.41 -7.42 16.29
CA PRO A 223 8.25 -7.74 14.88
C PRO A 223 9.18 -8.89 14.47
N ALA A 224 8.78 -9.66 13.46
CA ALA A 224 9.68 -10.60 12.82
C ALA A 224 10.84 -9.84 12.15
N VAL A 225 12.03 -10.46 12.10
CA VAL A 225 13.22 -9.88 11.45
C VAL A 225 13.35 -10.50 10.04
N PRO A 226 13.10 -9.74 8.96
CA PRO A 226 13.17 -10.24 7.59
C PRO A 226 14.57 -10.72 7.18
N TYR A 227 14.62 -11.62 6.20
CA TYR A 227 15.87 -12.15 5.64
C TYR A 227 16.59 -11.13 4.75
N ILE A 228 17.66 -10.52 5.26
CA ILE A 228 18.41 -9.45 4.57
C ILE A 228 18.99 -9.88 3.22
N PRO A 229 19.58 -11.09 3.05
CA PRO A 229 20.15 -11.48 1.76
C PRO A 229 19.13 -11.55 0.60
N ALA A 230 17.82 -11.54 0.88
CA ALA A 230 16.79 -11.44 -0.17
C ALA A 230 16.78 -10.10 -0.93
N ILE A 231 17.56 -9.08 -0.52
CA ILE A 231 17.68 -7.79 -1.22
C ILE A 231 18.06 -7.99 -2.69
N ASP A 232 18.99 -8.91 -3.00
CA ASP A 232 19.48 -9.11 -4.36
C ASP A 232 18.40 -9.72 -5.26
N PHE A 233 17.67 -10.72 -4.75
CA PHE A 233 16.51 -11.28 -5.43
C PHE A 233 15.45 -10.21 -5.71
N HIS A 234 15.07 -9.41 -4.71
CA HIS A 234 14.09 -8.35 -4.90
C HIS A 234 14.57 -7.27 -5.88
N SER A 235 15.87 -6.95 -5.87
CA SER A 235 16.45 -5.99 -6.80
C SER A 235 16.40 -6.51 -8.24
N ALA A 236 16.71 -7.79 -8.45
CA ALA A 236 16.60 -8.42 -9.77
C ALA A 236 15.16 -8.38 -10.28
N VAL A 237 14.18 -8.75 -9.45
CA VAL A 237 12.75 -8.70 -9.80
C VAL A 237 12.28 -7.29 -10.15
N LEU A 238 12.71 -6.26 -9.41
CA LEU A 238 12.34 -4.87 -9.71
C LEU A 238 12.97 -4.34 -11.01
N ASN A 239 14.20 -4.74 -11.30
CA ASN A 239 14.95 -4.23 -12.46
C ASN A 239 14.68 -5.01 -13.75
N ASP A 240 13.98 -6.15 -13.68
CA ASP A 240 13.62 -6.95 -14.84
C ASP A 240 12.39 -6.35 -15.56
N PRO A 241 12.53 -5.80 -16.78
CA PRO A 241 11.43 -5.19 -17.51
C PRO A 241 10.34 -6.19 -17.91
N ASP A 242 10.70 -7.47 -18.09
CA ASP A 242 9.78 -8.52 -18.54
C ASP A 242 9.02 -9.16 -17.36
N GLN A 243 9.38 -8.79 -16.13
CA GLN A 243 8.74 -9.30 -14.94
C GLN A 243 7.39 -8.64 -14.66
N LEU A 244 6.45 -9.44 -14.18
CA LEU A 244 5.08 -9.03 -13.88
C LEU A 244 5.05 -7.93 -12.81
N VAL A 245 4.20 -6.91 -13.01
CA VAL A 245 3.98 -5.84 -12.03
C VAL A 245 3.59 -6.41 -10.65
N ALA A 246 2.83 -7.50 -10.61
CA ALA A 246 2.47 -8.20 -9.37
C ALA A 246 3.70 -8.74 -8.60
N CYS A 247 4.69 -9.29 -9.31
CA CYS A 247 5.95 -9.74 -8.72
C CYS A 247 6.75 -8.54 -8.19
N LYS A 248 6.80 -7.45 -8.95
CA LYS A 248 7.47 -6.19 -8.56
C LYS A 248 6.84 -5.56 -7.32
N ILE A 249 5.52 -5.60 -7.19
CA ILE A 249 4.80 -5.18 -5.97
C ILE A 249 5.31 -5.96 -4.75
N TRP A 250 5.41 -7.28 -4.85
CA TRP A 250 5.89 -8.11 -3.74
C TRP A 250 7.37 -7.90 -3.44
N ALA A 251 8.20 -7.66 -4.46
CA ALA A 251 9.59 -7.29 -4.26
C ALA A 251 9.73 -5.94 -3.52
N ALA A 252 8.93 -4.93 -3.87
CA ALA A 252 8.88 -3.66 -3.15
C ALA A 252 8.45 -3.85 -1.68
N ILE A 253 7.43 -4.69 -1.42
CA ILE A 253 7.00 -5.04 -0.07
C ILE A 253 8.14 -5.70 0.72
N GLY A 254 8.82 -6.69 0.12
CA GLY A 254 9.96 -7.38 0.74
C GLY A 254 11.08 -6.41 1.12
N MET A 255 11.47 -5.52 0.19
CA MET A 255 12.46 -4.47 0.46
C MET A 255 12.04 -3.52 1.58
N GLY A 256 10.78 -3.06 1.57
CA GLY A 256 10.25 -2.19 2.61
C GLY A 256 10.29 -2.85 3.99
N ARG A 257 9.95 -4.14 4.08
CA ARG A 257 10.07 -4.93 5.32
C ARG A 257 11.52 -5.00 5.80
N ILE A 258 12.46 -5.36 4.92
CA ILE A 258 13.88 -5.45 5.25
C ILE A 258 14.39 -4.10 5.79
N GLY A 259 14.10 -3.00 5.08
CA GLY A 259 14.50 -1.65 5.51
C GLY A 259 13.96 -1.26 6.90
N ARG A 260 12.69 -1.62 7.18
CA ARG A 260 11.97 -1.25 8.40
C ARG A 260 12.39 -2.06 9.63
N ASP A 261 12.54 -3.38 9.46
CA ASP A 261 12.54 -4.34 10.57
C ASP A 261 13.88 -5.10 10.70
N ALA A 262 14.66 -5.27 9.62
CA ALA A 262 15.87 -6.11 9.64
C ALA A 262 17.16 -5.37 10.04
N GLN A 263 17.10 -4.05 10.24
CA GLN A 263 18.27 -3.20 10.51
C GLN A 263 19.45 -3.39 9.53
N PRO A 264 19.25 -3.36 8.20
CA PRO A 264 20.34 -3.49 7.23
C PRO A 264 21.42 -2.42 7.41
N ASN A 265 22.65 -2.75 7.02
CA ASN A 265 23.76 -1.81 7.06
C ASN A 265 23.59 -0.68 6.02
N VAL A 266 24.43 0.35 6.10
CA VAL A 266 24.30 1.55 5.24
C VAL A 266 24.38 1.23 3.74
N THR A 267 25.24 0.29 3.35
CA THR A 267 25.39 -0.15 1.95
C THR A 267 24.11 -0.83 1.46
N GLN A 268 23.59 -1.77 2.25
CA GLN A 268 22.34 -2.49 1.95
C GLN A 268 21.14 -1.55 1.89
N ARG A 269 21.02 -0.59 2.83
CA ARG A 269 19.98 0.46 2.78
C ARG A 269 20.08 1.31 1.51
N SER A 270 21.29 1.64 1.10
CA SER A 270 21.52 2.41 -0.13
C SER A 270 21.15 1.62 -1.37
N GLN A 271 21.44 0.31 -1.40
CA GLN A 271 21.00 -0.58 -2.48
C GLN A 271 19.48 -0.63 -2.55
N ILE A 272 18.79 -0.87 -1.43
CA ILE A 272 17.32 -0.84 -1.36
C ILE A 272 16.78 0.50 -1.89
N ALA A 273 17.31 1.62 -1.38
CA ALA A 273 16.90 2.96 -1.78
C ALA A 273 17.05 3.20 -3.29
N ASN A 274 18.20 2.83 -3.86
CA ASN A 274 18.48 3.02 -5.27
C ASN A 274 17.59 2.12 -6.14
N SER A 275 17.38 0.85 -5.76
CA SER A 275 16.50 -0.07 -6.49
C SER A 275 15.04 0.43 -6.50
N LEU A 276 14.52 0.87 -5.35
CA LEU A 276 13.15 1.39 -5.25
C LEU A 276 12.95 2.69 -6.03
N ALA A 277 13.92 3.62 -5.94
CA ALA A 277 13.84 4.88 -6.68
C ALA A 277 14.01 4.70 -8.18
N GLY A 278 14.88 3.77 -8.60
CA GLY A 278 15.04 3.37 -10.00
C GLY A 278 13.75 2.79 -10.55
N ALA A 279 13.13 1.86 -9.82
CA ALA A 279 11.84 1.28 -10.18
C ALA A 279 10.70 2.32 -10.24
N LEU A 280 10.66 3.30 -9.33
CA LEU A 280 9.63 4.35 -9.35
C LEU A 280 9.75 5.27 -10.57
N ALA A 281 10.97 5.46 -11.08
CA ALA A 281 11.28 6.25 -12.26
C ALA A 281 11.22 5.45 -13.57
N ALA A 282 11.01 4.14 -13.51
CA ALA A 282 11.02 3.28 -14.67
C ALA A 282 9.70 3.42 -15.49
N PRO A 283 9.73 3.24 -16.81
CA PRO A 283 8.55 3.44 -17.67
C PRO A 283 7.37 2.52 -17.34
N ASP A 284 7.66 1.31 -16.87
CA ASP A 284 6.67 0.30 -16.43
C ASP A 284 5.99 0.65 -15.10
N ALA A 285 6.51 1.63 -14.36
CA ALA A 285 5.84 2.22 -13.21
C ALA A 285 5.07 3.49 -13.56
N ALA A 286 5.10 3.97 -14.82
CA ALA A 286 4.37 5.16 -15.25
C ALA A 286 2.89 4.84 -15.51
N GLY A 287 2.02 5.85 -15.43
CA GLY A 287 0.59 5.71 -15.69
C GLY A 287 -0.26 5.44 -14.45
N ASP A 288 -1.54 5.79 -14.55
CA ASP A 288 -2.52 5.69 -13.46
C ASP A 288 -2.89 4.23 -13.16
N GLU A 289 -2.80 3.35 -14.16
CA GLU A 289 -3.06 1.91 -14.06
C GLU A 289 -2.10 1.20 -13.08
N HIS A 290 -0.96 1.81 -12.78
CA HIS A 290 0.07 1.27 -11.89
C HIS A 290 0.09 1.94 -10.52
N MET A 291 -0.97 2.67 -10.14
CA MET A 291 -1.12 3.31 -8.83
C MET A 291 -0.72 2.39 -7.66
N TRP A 292 -1.18 1.14 -7.65
CA TRP A 292 -0.85 0.19 -6.58
C TRP A 292 0.64 -0.11 -6.48
N TYR A 293 1.31 -0.24 -7.63
CA TYR A 293 2.74 -0.50 -7.68
C TYR A 293 3.53 0.72 -7.20
N ARG A 294 3.22 1.90 -7.73
CA ARG A 294 3.83 3.18 -7.31
C ARG A 294 3.63 3.44 -5.81
N MET A 295 2.43 3.21 -5.29
CA MET A 295 2.13 3.30 -3.86
C MET A 295 3.05 2.41 -3.02
N ARG A 296 3.28 1.16 -3.45
CA ARG A 296 4.15 0.23 -2.70
C ARG A 296 5.62 0.61 -2.77
N LEU A 297 6.10 1.14 -3.90
CA LEU A 297 7.44 1.69 -4.01
C LEU A 297 7.65 2.86 -3.04
N VAL A 298 6.72 3.82 -3.04
CA VAL A 298 6.74 5.00 -2.16
C VAL A 298 6.64 4.62 -0.68
N GLU A 299 5.82 3.63 -0.33
CA GLU A 299 5.76 3.10 1.04
C GLU A 299 7.08 2.43 1.44
N ALA A 300 7.67 1.61 0.57
CA ALA A 300 8.95 0.94 0.82
C ALA A 300 10.11 1.94 0.96
N MET A 301 10.10 3.03 0.20
CA MET A 301 11.09 4.10 0.30
C MET A 301 11.09 4.77 1.68
N GLY A 302 9.91 5.04 2.26
CA GLY A 302 9.80 5.56 3.63
C GLY A 302 10.41 4.63 4.69
N ASN A 303 10.33 3.32 4.43
CA ASN A 303 10.86 2.27 5.30
C ASN A 303 12.38 2.05 5.18
N CYS A 304 13.07 2.69 4.22
CA CYS A 304 14.51 2.52 4.03
C CYS A 304 15.35 3.05 5.20
N GLY A 305 14.78 3.94 6.02
CA GLY A 305 15.44 4.53 7.19
C GLY A 305 16.67 5.36 6.83
N LEU A 306 16.69 5.94 5.63
CA LEU A 306 17.86 6.64 5.10
C LEU A 306 17.43 7.78 4.17
N THR A 307 17.98 8.97 4.41
CA THR A 307 17.72 10.17 3.57
C THR A 307 18.70 10.26 2.39
N HIS A 308 19.98 9.94 2.58
CA HIS A 308 21.05 10.07 1.58
C HIS A 308 21.81 8.76 1.37
N ASN A 309 21.89 8.25 0.14
CA ASN A 309 22.62 7.00 -0.12
C ASN A 309 24.14 7.11 0.18
N VAL A 310 24.89 6.01 0.01
CA VAL A 310 26.36 5.98 0.19
C VAL A 310 27.12 7.04 -0.62
N THR A 311 26.57 7.52 -1.74
CA THR A 311 27.16 8.60 -2.56
C THR A 311 26.69 10.00 -2.15
N ARG A 312 25.99 10.10 -1.01
CA ARG A 312 25.39 11.33 -0.44
C ARG A 312 24.33 11.96 -1.33
N GLN A 313 23.70 11.19 -2.21
CA GLN A 313 22.58 11.67 -3.02
C GLN A 313 21.26 11.47 -2.24
N PRO A 314 20.37 12.48 -2.20
CA PRO A 314 19.10 12.44 -1.46
C PRO A 314 18.01 11.61 -2.17
N VAL A 315 18.38 10.45 -2.74
CA VAL A 315 17.55 9.66 -3.67
C VAL A 315 16.16 9.33 -3.09
N VAL A 316 16.08 9.01 -1.80
CA VAL A 316 14.83 8.61 -1.16
C VAL A 316 13.91 9.81 -0.97
N ILE A 317 14.38 10.87 -0.31
CA ILE A 317 13.55 12.04 -0.03
C ILE A 317 13.16 12.78 -1.31
N ASP A 318 14.04 12.82 -2.32
CA ASP A 318 13.73 13.37 -3.63
C ASP A 318 12.60 12.60 -4.33
N GLY A 319 12.66 11.27 -4.36
CA GLY A 319 11.63 10.45 -5.00
C GLY A 319 10.27 10.61 -4.30
N LEU A 320 10.27 10.63 -2.95
CA LEU A 320 9.05 10.87 -2.18
C LEU A 320 8.49 12.27 -2.40
N MET A 321 9.34 13.31 -2.42
CA MET A 321 8.87 14.68 -2.64
C MET A 321 8.34 14.90 -4.06
N ARG A 322 8.95 14.28 -5.07
CA ARG A 322 8.41 14.31 -6.44
C ARG A 322 7.03 13.65 -6.50
N ALA A 323 6.88 12.47 -5.91
CA ALA A 323 5.59 11.79 -5.85
C ALA A 323 4.54 12.59 -5.06
N LEU A 324 4.93 13.30 -3.99
CA LEU A 324 4.02 14.16 -3.23
C LEU A 324 3.58 15.41 -4.05
N ALA A 325 4.54 16.06 -4.71
CA ALA A 325 4.35 17.36 -5.35
C ALA A 325 3.68 17.27 -6.72
N ASP A 326 3.73 16.11 -7.38
CA ASP A 326 3.16 15.89 -8.71
C ASP A 326 1.62 15.97 -8.71
N PRO A 327 1.01 16.98 -9.36
CA PRO A 327 -0.44 17.13 -9.40
C PRO A 327 -1.15 16.02 -10.18
N GLU A 328 -0.46 15.41 -11.15
CA GLU A 328 -1.02 14.34 -12.00
C GLU A 328 -0.95 12.97 -11.32
N GLU A 329 -0.15 12.83 -10.27
CA GLU A 329 -0.05 11.59 -9.52
C GLU A 329 -1.34 11.29 -8.74
N HIS A 330 -1.72 10.01 -8.68
CA HIS A 330 -2.92 9.60 -7.98
C HIS A 330 -2.85 9.92 -6.47
N PHE A 331 -3.93 10.48 -5.91
CA PHE A 331 -3.97 10.94 -4.50
C PHE A 331 -3.50 9.93 -3.47
N VAL A 332 -3.76 8.63 -3.68
CA VAL A 332 -3.29 7.55 -2.80
C VAL A 332 -1.76 7.49 -2.77
N VAL A 333 -1.09 7.62 -3.90
CA VAL A 333 0.37 7.59 -4.00
C VAL A 333 0.95 8.85 -3.34
N ARG A 334 0.40 10.02 -3.66
CA ARG A 334 0.80 11.31 -3.06
C ARG A 334 0.64 11.31 -1.53
N ALA A 335 -0.49 10.82 -1.02
CA ALA A 335 -0.75 10.71 0.42
C ALA A 335 0.16 9.67 1.09
N THR A 336 0.51 8.59 0.37
CA THR A 336 1.50 7.63 0.83
C THR A 336 2.87 8.27 0.93
N ALA A 337 3.26 9.10 -0.03
CA ALA A 337 4.51 9.87 0.01
C ALA A 337 4.54 10.83 1.20
N ALA A 338 3.45 11.57 1.44
CA ALA A 338 3.29 12.42 2.62
C ALA A 338 3.51 11.64 3.93
N ARG A 339 2.95 10.42 4.06
CA ARG A 339 3.18 9.56 5.23
C ARG A 339 4.61 9.03 5.29
N SER A 340 5.24 8.73 4.15
CA SER A 340 6.58 8.13 4.07
C SER A 340 7.70 9.09 4.42
N ILE A 341 7.62 10.37 4.05
CA ILE A 341 8.66 11.38 4.30
C ILE A 341 9.06 11.47 5.79
N PRO A 342 8.14 11.62 6.75
CA PRO A 342 8.47 11.74 8.17
C PRO A 342 8.82 10.40 8.86
N GLN A 343 9.02 9.33 8.08
CA GLN A 343 9.66 8.09 8.56
C GLN A 343 11.17 8.13 8.37
N LEU A 344 11.67 9.03 7.51
CA LEU A 344 13.08 9.22 7.26
C LEU A 344 13.76 9.98 8.42
N PRO A 345 15.06 9.76 8.66
CA PRO A 345 15.82 10.57 9.62
C PRO A 345 16.10 11.97 9.02
N LEU A 346 15.15 12.90 9.18
CA LEU A 346 15.28 14.26 8.64
C LEU A 346 16.37 15.03 9.41
N GLY A 347 17.27 15.66 8.66
CA GLY A 347 18.38 16.45 9.20
C GLY A 347 18.08 17.94 9.21
N PRO A 348 18.94 18.77 9.85
CA PRO A 348 18.76 20.22 9.92
C PRO A 348 18.80 20.93 8.56
N GLY A 349 19.36 20.31 7.52
CA GLY A 349 19.33 20.83 6.15
C GLY A 349 18.05 20.52 5.38
N THR A 350 17.08 19.81 6.00
CA THR A 350 15.82 19.48 5.35
C THR A 350 14.88 20.67 5.38
N GLU A 351 14.32 21.05 4.24
CA GLU A 351 13.35 22.15 4.12
C GLU A 351 11.96 21.68 4.61
N ILE A 352 11.79 21.61 5.93
CA ILE A 352 10.51 21.25 6.58
C ILE A 352 9.34 22.16 6.14
N PRO A 353 9.51 23.49 5.97
CA PRO A 353 8.44 24.34 5.44
C PRO A 353 7.92 23.91 4.08
N LEU A 354 8.79 23.47 3.17
CA LEU A 354 8.40 22.93 1.86
C LEU A 354 7.59 21.64 2.01
N ILE A 355 8.04 20.69 2.85
CA ILE A 355 7.29 19.45 3.13
C ILE A 355 5.88 19.78 3.66
N CYS A 356 5.77 20.70 4.61
CA CYS A 356 4.49 21.15 5.14
C CYS A 356 3.61 21.78 4.05
N TYR A 357 4.17 22.69 3.26
CA TYR A 357 3.47 23.33 2.15
C TYR A 357 2.89 22.32 1.16
N GLU A 358 3.68 21.33 0.76
CA GLU A 358 3.26 20.26 -0.17
C GLU A 358 2.16 19.36 0.41
N ILE A 359 2.24 19.00 1.70
CA ILE A 359 1.18 18.25 2.40
C ILE A 359 -0.12 19.08 2.50
N GLY A 360 0.00 20.38 2.77
CA GLY A 360 -1.14 21.31 2.76
C GLY A 360 -1.81 21.37 1.39
N ARG A 361 -1.02 21.58 0.33
CA ARG A 361 -1.51 21.61 -1.06
C ARG A 361 -2.20 20.31 -1.45
N LEU A 362 -1.58 19.16 -1.17
CA LEU A 362 -2.21 17.85 -1.39
C LEU A 362 -3.56 17.76 -0.68
N THR A 363 -3.63 18.16 0.59
CA THR A 363 -4.87 18.07 1.39
C THR A 363 -5.97 18.97 0.80
N ASN A 364 -5.63 20.16 0.34
CA ASN A 364 -6.56 21.09 -0.31
C ASN A 364 -7.11 20.48 -1.63
N GLN A 365 -6.22 20.01 -2.51
CA GLN A 365 -6.58 19.36 -3.78
C GLN A 365 -7.44 18.10 -3.55
N MET A 366 -7.08 17.25 -2.59
CA MET A 366 -7.87 16.09 -2.19
C MET A 366 -9.27 16.49 -1.70
N THR A 367 -9.40 17.61 -0.98
CA THR A 367 -10.68 18.08 -0.45
C THR A 367 -11.59 18.57 -1.56
N GLN A 368 -11.04 19.35 -2.49
CA GLN A 368 -11.75 19.83 -3.68
C GLN A 368 -12.23 18.65 -4.55
N ALA A 369 -11.34 17.73 -4.92
CA ALA A 369 -11.66 16.56 -5.73
C ALA A 369 -12.67 15.63 -5.02
N ARG A 370 -12.54 15.45 -3.70
CA ARG A 370 -13.51 14.68 -2.91
C ARG A 370 -14.88 15.31 -2.92
N ASN A 371 -14.99 16.64 -2.78
CA ASN A 371 -16.29 17.32 -2.79
C ASN A 371 -17.03 17.12 -4.12
N GLN A 372 -16.31 16.89 -5.22
CA GLN A 372 -16.87 16.52 -6.52
C GLN A 372 -17.22 15.01 -6.62
N ASN A 373 -16.53 14.15 -5.87
CA ASN A 373 -16.75 12.70 -5.87
C ASN A 373 -16.73 12.10 -4.45
N LEU A 374 -17.79 12.36 -3.67
CA LEU A 374 -17.83 11.98 -2.25
C LEU A 374 -17.75 10.47 -1.99
N LYS A 375 -18.15 9.65 -2.96
CA LYS A 375 -18.35 8.20 -2.80
C LYS A 375 -17.09 7.38 -3.06
N ALA A 376 -16.00 7.96 -3.56
CA ALA A 376 -14.81 7.18 -3.88
C ALA A 376 -14.25 6.49 -2.63
N PRO A 377 -13.97 5.17 -2.68
CA PRO A 377 -13.69 4.36 -1.49
C PRO A 377 -12.31 4.64 -0.86
N TYR A 378 -11.42 5.32 -1.57
CA TYR A 378 -10.05 5.59 -1.13
C TYR A 378 -9.89 6.89 -0.34
N TRP A 379 -10.90 7.76 -0.27
CA TRP A 379 -10.76 9.06 0.40
C TRP A 379 -10.37 8.92 1.87
N LYS A 380 -11.13 8.14 2.65
CA LYS A 380 -10.82 7.94 4.08
C LYS A 380 -9.39 7.43 4.28
N TYR A 381 -8.92 6.54 3.40
CA TYR A 381 -7.55 6.04 3.45
C TYR A 381 -6.53 7.16 3.21
N CYS A 382 -6.71 7.99 2.18
CA CYS A 382 -5.81 9.10 1.90
C CYS A 382 -5.73 10.12 3.06
N TYR A 383 -6.87 10.49 3.66
CA TYR A 383 -6.87 11.41 4.81
C TYR A 383 -6.20 10.79 6.05
N LEU A 384 -6.34 9.48 6.26
CA LEU A 384 -5.61 8.78 7.33
C LEU A 384 -4.10 8.79 7.07
N LEU A 385 -3.65 8.67 5.81
CA LEU A 385 -2.23 8.78 5.46
C LEU A 385 -1.70 10.21 5.70
N VAL A 386 -2.46 11.24 5.31
CA VAL A 386 -2.14 12.65 5.59
C VAL A 386 -2.03 12.87 7.10
N TYR A 387 -3.00 12.41 7.90
CA TYR A 387 -2.92 12.47 9.35
C TYR A 387 -1.65 11.78 9.87
N SER A 388 -1.32 10.62 9.31
CA SER A 388 -0.15 9.83 9.69
C SER A 388 1.20 10.44 9.32
N SER A 389 1.23 11.44 8.44
CA SER A 389 2.43 12.25 8.24
C SER A 389 2.79 13.09 9.48
N PHE A 390 1.80 13.46 10.30
CA PHE A 390 2.03 14.21 11.54
C PHE A 390 2.09 13.30 12.76
N ARG A 391 1.18 12.33 12.83
CA ARG A 391 1.03 11.41 13.98
C ARG A 391 1.03 9.95 13.55
N PRO A 392 2.06 9.17 13.90
CA PRO A 392 2.06 7.73 13.65
C PRO A 392 0.86 7.02 14.29
N GLN A 393 0.37 5.97 13.64
CA GLN A 393 -0.82 5.22 14.08
C GLN A 393 -0.46 4.16 15.11
N LEU A 394 0.72 3.56 14.97
CA LEU A 394 1.17 2.46 15.80
C LEU A 394 2.15 2.95 16.85
N LYS A 395 2.13 2.32 18.02
CA LYS A 395 3.09 2.58 19.09
C LYS A 395 4.54 2.35 18.61
N GLU A 396 4.78 1.30 17.83
CA GLU A 396 6.10 1.00 17.27
C GLU A 396 6.64 2.13 16.38
N GLU A 397 5.77 2.78 15.62
CA GLU A 397 6.12 3.94 14.79
C GLU A 397 6.41 5.17 15.67
N GLN A 398 5.66 5.36 16.77
CA GLN A 398 5.94 6.39 17.79
C GLN A 398 7.29 6.18 18.46
N ASP A 399 7.60 4.94 18.83
CA ASP A 399 8.87 4.57 19.46
C ASP A 399 10.06 4.79 18.50
N LYS A 400 9.83 4.70 17.18
CA LYS A 400 10.80 5.09 16.13
C LYS A 400 10.89 6.61 15.90
N GLY A 401 10.07 7.41 16.58
CA GLY A 401 10.04 8.87 16.43
C GLY A 401 9.46 9.35 15.10
N TRP A 402 8.66 8.52 14.42
CA TRP A 402 8.05 8.88 13.14
C TRP A 402 6.97 9.95 13.30
N GLY A 403 6.71 10.68 12.21
CA GLY A 403 5.72 11.76 12.15
C GLY A 403 6.31 13.13 12.45
N LEU A 404 5.91 14.16 11.70
CA LEU A 404 6.47 15.51 11.78
C LEU A 404 6.37 16.13 13.19
N LEU A 405 5.30 15.85 13.93
CA LEU A 405 5.14 16.36 15.30
C LEU A 405 6.13 15.74 16.29
N ASN A 406 6.53 14.48 16.06
CA ASN A 406 7.56 13.84 16.88
C ASN A 406 8.96 14.30 16.45
N GLN A 407 9.20 14.41 15.14
CA GLN A 407 10.48 14.84 14.60
C GLN A 407 10.87 16.25 15.05
N THR A 408 9.93 17.19 15.09
CA THR A 408 10.18 18.57 15.55
C THR A 408 10.45 18.70 17.05
N GLN A 409 10.30 17.63 17.85
CA GLN A 409 10.73 17.66 19.26
C GLN A 409 12.26 17.55 19.40
N GLN A 410 12.92 16.98 18.39
CA GLN A 410 14.37 16.86 18.32
C GLN A 410 15.03 18.23 18.24
N ALA A 411 16.16 18.41 18.92
CA ALA A 411 16.84 19.71 19.03
C ALA A 411 17.14 20.34 17.67
N GLN A 412 17.54 19.54 16.68
CA GLN A 412 17.93 20.00 15.35
C GLN A 412 16.77 20.46 14.46
N LEU A 413 15.53 20.05 14.77
CA LEU A 413 14.32 20.39 14.00
C LEU A 413 13.33 21.26 14.77
N ARG A 414 13.62 21.59 16.04
CA ARG A 414 12.71 22.32 16.93
C ARG A 414 12.26 23.68 16.40
N GLN A 415 13.12 24.35 15.64
CA GLN A 415 12.79 25.62 14.98
C GLN A 415 11.62 25.50 13.99
N HIS A 416 11.33 24.31 13.48
CA HIS A 416 10.23 24.04 12.56
C HIS A 416 8.93 23.62 13.26
N ALA A 417 8.92 23.47 14.59
CA ALA A 417 7.72 23.12 15.33
C ALA A 417 6.55 24.10 15.09
N PRO A 418 6.74 25.44 15.02
CA PRO A 418 5.63 26.37 14.76
C PRO A 418 4.93 26.13 13.42
N VAL A 419 5.69 25.94 12.33
CA VAL A 419 5.10 25.70 11.00
C VAL A 419 4.37 24.36 10.95
N VAL A 420 4.96 23.29 11.53
CA VAL A 420 4.33 21.97 11.59
C VAL A 420 3.03 21.99 12.41
N ASN A 421 3.04 22.63 13.59
CA ASN A 421 1.86 22.75 14.43
C ASN A 421 0.76 23.57 13.75
N SER A 422 1.12 24.72 13.15
CA SER A 422 0.14 25.57 12.48
C SER A 422 -0.55 24.87 11.30
N LEU A 423 0.19 24.05 10.54
CA LEU A 423 -0.40 23.23 9.49
C LEU A 423 -1.30 22.13 10.06
N PHE A 424 -0.83 21.44 11.10
CA PHE A 424 -1.60 20.37 11.72
C PHE A 424 -2.94 20.89 12.29
N ASP A 425 -2.93 22.08 12.86
CA ASP A 425 -4.13 22.73 13.43
C ASP A 425 -5.20 23.01 12.36
N VAL A 426 -4.80 23.35 11.12
CA VAL A 426 -5.75 23.57 10.00
C VAL A 426 -6.14 22.29 9.27
N ILE A 427 -5.23 21.30 9.16
CA ILE A 427 -5.52 20.02 8.50
C ILE A 427 -6.40 19.11 9.36
N LEU A 428 -6.22 19.10 10.68
CA LEU A 428 -6.91 18.16 11.56
C LEU A 428 -8.46 18.26 11.46
N PRO A 429 -9.08 19.45 11.48
CA PRO A 429 -10.51 19.59 11.25
C PRO A 429 -10.96 19.05 9.88
N VAL A 430 -10.17 19.28 8.82
CA VAL A 430 -10.44 18.76 7.47
C VAL A 430 -10.42 17.24 7.47
N VAL A 431 -9.38 16.62 8.03
CA VAL A 431 -9.26 15.16 8.17
C VAL A 431 -10.46 14.60 8.94
N ASN A 432 -10.78 15.16 10.10
CA ASN A 432 -11.87 14.67 10.96
C ASN A 432 -13.22 14.74 10.26
N SER A 433 -13.46 15.79 9.45
CA SER A 433 -14.68 15.91 8.64
C SER A 433 -14.91 14.72 7.68
N VAL A 434 -13.82 14.06 7.27
CA VAL A 434 -13.86 12.91 6.36
C VAL A 434 -13.82 11.58 7.11
N THR A 435 -12.95 11.45 8.11
CA THR A 435 -12.70 10.17 8.79
C THR A 435 -13.78 9.82 9.81
N GLU A 436 -14.30 10.82 10.54
CA GLU A 436 -15.31 10.61 11.58
C GLU A 436 -16.74 10.58 11.02
N SER A 437 -16.94 11.06 9.79
CA SER A 437 -18.27 11.07 9.20
C SER A 437 -18.78 9.67 8.88
N VAL A 438 -19.99 9.39 9.37
CA VAL A 438 -20.72 8.14 9.11
C VAL A 438 -21.16 8.06 7.65
N GLN A 439 -21.55 9.19 7.07
CA GLN A 439 -21.97 9.29 5.67
C GLN A 439 -21.06 10.25 4.89
N PRO A 440 -20.76 9.99 3.60
CA PRO A 440 -19.97 10.92 2.81
C PRO A 440 -20.69 12.28 2.68
N GLN A 441 -20.11 13.31 3.29
CA GLN A 441 -20.57 14.70 3.20
C GLN A 441 -19.44 15.60 2.72
N ALA A 442 -19.78 16.66 2.00
CA ALA A 442 -18.82 17.67 1.59
C ALA A 442 -18.13 18.28 2.81
N THR A 443 -16.83 18.54 2.69
CA THR A 443 -16.09 19.24 3.73
C THR A 443 -16.58 20.69 3.80
N PRO A 444 -16.87 21.23 5.00
CA PRO A 444 -17.34 22.61 5.16
C PRO A 444 -16.38 23.64 4.53
N ALA A 445 -16.93 24.59 3.77
CA ALA A 445 -16.16 25.63 3.08
C ALA A 445 -15.19 26.41 4.00
N PRO A 446 -15.55 26.80 5.24
CA PRO A 446 -14.61 27.52 6.11
C PRO A 446 -13.34 26.73 6.47
N LEU A 447 -13.40 25.39 6.47
CA LEU A 447 -12.21 24.56 6.69
C LEU A 447 -11.29 24.55 5.46
N LEU A 448 -11.88 24.60 4.27
CA LEU A 448 -11.13 24.64 3.02
C LEU A 448 -10.50 26.02 2.79
N GLU A 449 -11.22 27.09 3.10
CA GLU A 449 -10.72 28.47 3.14
C GLU A 449 -9.54 28.61 4.11
N GLY A 450 -9.70 28.16 5.36
CA GLY A 450 -8.62 28.23 6.36
C GLY A 450 -7.36 27.44 5.96
N LEU A 451 -7.52 26.32 5.25
CA LEU A 451 -6.40 25.58 4.68
C LEU A 451 -5.76 26.34 3.49
N GLY A 452 -6.57 26.92 2.60
CA GLY A 452 -6.11 27.75 1.49
C GLY A 452 -5.32 28.98 1.96
N ASP A 453 -5.85 29.71 2.95
CA ASP A 453 -5.19 30.84 3.59
C ASP A 453 -3.84 30.43 4.21
N TRP A 454 -3.78 29.28 4.87
CA TRP A 454 -2.53 28.78 5.42
C TRP A 454 -1.50 28.54 4.30
N ILE A 455 -1.89 27.92 3.19
CA ILE A 455 -1.02 27.62 2.05
C ILE A 455 -0.44 28.92 1.46
N GLN A 456 -1.30 29.91 1.20
CA GLN A 456 -0.88 31.21 0.65
C GLN A 456 0.10 31.95 1.56
N ASN A 457 -0.11 31.89 2.87
CA ASN A 457 0.74 32.57 3.85
C ASN A 457 2.05 31.84 4.17
N ASN A 458 2.20 30.58 3.73
CA ASN A 458 3.36 29.74 4.05
C ASN A 458 4.08 29.22 2.78
N VAL A 459 4.07 30.00 1.69
CA VAL A 459 4.82 29.65 0.47
C VAL A 459 6.32 29.51 0.80
N PRO A 460 6.95 28.38 0.45
CA PRO A 460 8.34 28.12 0.78
C PRO A 460 9.28 29.02 -0.04
N LYS A 461 10.33 29.49 0.61
CA LYS A 461 11.38 30.30 -0.05
C LYS A 461 12.34 29.46 -0.87
N ASN A 462 12.52 28.20 -0.47
CA ASN A 462 13.41 27.23 -1.08
C ASN A 462 12.60 26.05 -1.59
N TRP A 463 12.81 25.70 -2.86
CA TRP A 463 12.10 24.60 -3.55
C TRP A 463 12.95 23.33 -3.66
N LYS A 464 14.10 23.30 -2.98
CA LYS A 464 14.92 22.09 -2.80
C LYS A 464 14.67 21.52 -1.40
N VAL A 465 14.36 20.23 -1.31
CA VAL A 465 14.06 19.61 0.00
C VAL A 465 15.33 19.40 0.85
N THR A 466 16.47 19.14 0.22
CA THR A 466 17.81 19.23 0.84
C THR A 466 18.73 20.10 -0.02
N PRO A 467 19.91 20.53 0.47
CA PRO A 467 20.85 21.32 -0.33
C PRO A 467 21.28 20.65 -1.64
N GLU A 468 21.36 19.31 -1.64
CA GLU A 468 21.77 18.48 -2.77
C GLU A 468 20.62 18.10 -3.71
N SER A 469 19.37 18.33 -3.30
CA SER A 469 18.18 18.00 -4.08
C SER A 469 18.04 18.87 -5.33
N ASN A 470 17.38 18.31 -6.33
CA ASN A 470 16.85 19.10 -7.44
C ASN A 470 15.70 19.98 -6.96
N GLU A 471 15.48 21.10 -7.64
CA GLU A 471 14.30 21.94 -7.38
C GLU A 471 13.03 21.19 -7.78
N LEU A 472 12.02 21.21 -6.90
CA LEU A 472 10.68 20.77 -7.24
C LEU A 472 10.03 21.75 -8.21
N LYS A 473 9.16 21.24 -9.08
CA LYS A 473 8.34 22.07 -9.95
C LYS A 473 7.44 22.95 -9.08
N ARG A 474 7.46 24.26 -9.32
CA ARG A 474 6.56 25.19 -8.66
C ARG A 474 5.14 25.02 -9.21
N PRO A 475 4.10 25.21 -8.37
CA PRO A 475 2.75 25.39 -8.86
C PRO A 475 2.71 26.47 -9.93
N THR A 476 1.89 26.24 -10.94
CA THR A 476 1.54 27.24 -11.95
C THR A 476 0.63 28.31 -11.34
N GLU A 477 0.57 29.49 -11.95
CA GLU A 477 -0.32 30.58 -11.50
C GLU A 477 -1.78 30.12 -11.46
N ASP A 478 -2.20 29.24 -12.37
CA ASP A 478 -3.54 28.65 -12.40
C ASP A 478 -3.78 27.71 -11.21
N GLU A 479 -2.78 26.89 -10.84
CA GLU A 479 -2.84 26.05 -9.64
C GLU A 479 -2.89 26.91 -8.38
N GLU A 480 -2.14 28.01 -8.31
CA GLU A 480 -2.20 28.98 -7.21
C GLU A 480 -3.57 29.68 -7.10
N ALA A 481 -4.17 30.05 -8.24
CA ALA A 481 -5.49 30.66 -8.28
C ALA A 481 -6.60 29.71 -7.81
N THR A 482 -6.56 28.43 -8.20
CA THR A 482 -7.54 27.43 -7.74
C THR A 482 -7.45 27.12 -6.25
N MET A 483 -6.29 27.29 -5.63
CA MET A 483 -6.13 27.18 -4.18
C MET A 483 -6.75 28.39 -3.44
N ALA A 484 -6.83 29.55 -4.09
CA ALA A 484 -7.42 30.78 -3.55
C ALA A 484 -8.95 30.83 -3.63
N ASP A 485 -9.53 30.26 -4.70
CA ASP A 485 -10.97 30.35 -4.99
C ASP A 485 -11.82 29.26 -4.29
N ALA A 486 -11.24 28.51 -3.35
CA ALA A 486 -11.86 27.33 -2.77
C ALA A 486 -13.11 27.60 -1.89
N GLY A 487 -13.44 28.87 -1.62
CA GLY A 487 -14.67 29.31 -0.96
C GLY A 487 -15.84 29.62 -1.91
N GLY A 488 -15.59 29.68 -3.23
CA GLY A 488 -16.53 30.13 -4.26
C GLY A 488 -17.41 29.04 -4.88
N ALA A 489 -17.84 28.02 -4.12
CA ALA A 489 -18.86 27.09 -4.62
C ALA A 489 -20.23 27.79 -4.59
N ASP A 490 -20.52 28.56 -5.65
CA ASP A 490 -21.81 29.17 -5.93
C ASP A 490 -22.91 28.11 -5.84
N SER A 491 -23.82 28.29 -4.89
CA SER A 491 -25.00 27.45 -4.66
C SER A 491 -26.12 27.84 -5.63
N GLY A 492 -25.75 27.99 -6.91
CA GLY A 492 -26.65 28.31 -8.02
C GLY A 492 -27.49 27.13 -8.47
N ALA A 493 -28.28 26.54 -7.56
CA ALA A 493 -29.45 25.76 -7.94
C ALA A 493 -30.54 26.74 -8.41
N GLY A 494 -30.38 27.24 -9.64
CA GLY A 494 -31.41 28.00 -10.34
C GLY A 494 -32.62 27.11 -10.60
N VAL A 495 -33.62 27.20 -9.73
CA VAL A 495 -34.98 26.73 -10.02
C VAL A 495 -35.54 27.68 -11.07
N GLU A 496 -35.48 27.28 -12.34
CA GLU A 496 -36.26 27.90 -13.41
C GLU A 496 -37.76 27.66 -13.13
N THR A 497 -38.42 28.66 -12.56
CA THR A 497 -39.88 28.74 -12.58
C THR A 497 -40.31 29.16 -13.98
N GLY A 498 -40.69 28.18 -14.79
CA GLY A 498 -41.33 28.40 -16.08
C GLY A 498 -42.68 29.13 -15.91
N ALA A 499 -42.69 30.43 -16.21
CA ALA A 499 -43.91 31.20 -16.39
C ALA A 499 -44.42 31.05 -17.83
N ALA A 500 -45.60 30.45 -17.98
CA ALA A 500 -46.31 30.32 -19.26
C ALA A 500 -46.91 31.67 -19.71
N PRO A 501 -46.93 31.98 -21.03
CA PRO A 501 -47.77 33.05 -21.57
C PRO A 501 -48.97 32.47 -22.33
N SER A 502 -50.18 32.77 -21.87
CA SER A 502 -51.43 32.64 -22.64
C SER A 502 -52.47 33.57 -22.02
N GLY A 503 -53.22 34.40 -22.71
CA GLY A 503 -53.32 34.77 -24.12
C GLY A 503 -54.30 35.97 -24.15
N ASN A 504 -54.10 36.91 -25.07
CA ASN A 504 -55.00 38.05 -25.22
C ASN A 504 -55.59 38.00 -26.63
N THR A 505 -56.86 37.62 -26.73
CA THR A 505 -57.66 37.67 -27.96
C THR A 505 -58.37 39.02 -28.04
N SER A 506 -58.03 39.81 -29.06
CA SER A 506 -58.81 40.96 -29.51
C SER A 506 -58.58 41.16 -31.00
N THR A 507 -59.54 40.75 -31.82
CA THR A 507 -59.88 41.41 -33.09
C THR A 507 -61.30 41.01 -33.46
N GLY A 508 -62.19 41.99 -33.52
CA GLY A 508 -63.38 41.92 -34.34
C GLY A 508 -63.04 42.33 -35.77
N GLU A 509 -63.58 41.61 -36.74
CA GLU A 509 -64.47 42.04 -37.82
C GLU A 509 -64.95 40.80 -38.59
#